data_AF-A0A3C0UJR0-F1
#
_entry.id   AF-A0A3C0UJR0-F1
#
_cell.length_a   1.000
_cell.length_b   1.000
_cell.length_c   1.000
_cell.angle_alpha   90.00
_cell.angle_beta   90.00
_cell.angle_gamma   90.00
#
_symmetry.space_group_name_H-M   'P 1'
#
loop_
_entity.id
_entity.type
_entity.pdbx_description
1 polymer ?
#
loop_
_entity_poly.entity_id
_entity_poly.type
_entity_poly.pdbx_seq_one_letter_code
_entity_poly.pdbx_strand_id
1 'polypeptide(L)'
;AVGQEVLGSLTPAQHVIKIVNDELTELLGGTQSRISISSRPPTVIMLVGLQGAGKTTTAGKLANLLRKQNKKPLLVAADIYRPAAIKQLQVLGEQLDIP
;
A
#
# COMPACT_ATOMS: atom_id res chain seq x y z
N ALA A 1 -10.42 37.42 -12.81
CA ALA A 1 -11.03 37.20 -14.14
C ALA A 1 -10.62 35.87 -14.80
N VAL A 2 -9.59 35.14 -14.35
CA VAL A 2 -9.14 33.87 -14.98
C VAL A 2 -9.78 32.61 -14.34
N GLY A 3 -10.50 32.76 -13.23
CA GLY A 3 -11.01 31.63 -12.43
C GLY A 3 -12.38 31.08 -12.82
N GLN A 4 -13.08 31.67 -13.81
CA GLN A 4 -14.45 31.29 -14.17
C GLN A 4 -14.57 30.50 -15.48
N GLU A 5 -13.55 30.51 -16.36
CA GLU A 5 -13.60 29.79 -17.64
C GLU A 5 -13.33 28.29 -17.55
N VAL A 6 -12.82 27.79 -16.41
CA VAL A 6 -12.57 26.34 -16.21
C VAL A 6 -13.83 25.60 -15.72
N LEU A 7 -14.87 26.34 -15.28
CA LEU A 7 -16.14 25.75 -14.82
C LEU A 7 -17.09 25.35 -15.96
N GLY A 8 -16.73 25.63 -17.22
CA GLY A 8 -17.62 25.48 -18.38
C GLY A 8 -17.42 24.25 -19.27
N SER A 9 -16.40 23.40 -19.07
CA SER A 9 -16.03 22.42 -20.11
C SER A 9 -16.23 20.94 -19.76
N LEU A 10 -17.12 20.61 -18.80
CA LEU A 10 -17.55 19.22 -18.60
C LEU A 10 -18.89 19.02 -19.29
N THR A 11 -18.92 18.15 -20.31
CA THR A 11 -20.20 17.71 -20.90
C THR A 11 -21.08 17.10 -19.81
N PRO A 12 -22.42 17.07 -19.98
CA PRO A 12 -23.30 16.44 -19.00
C PRO A 12 -22.88 15.01 -18.63
N ALA A 13 -22.35 14.25 -19.59
CA ALA A 13 -21.79 12.92 -19.35
C ALA A 13 -20.54 12.95 -18.46
N GLN A 14 -19.63 13.90 -18.67
CA GLN A 14 -18.43 14.06 -17.83
C GLN A 14 -18.79 14.54 -16.42
N HIS A 15 -19.87 15.32 -16.26
CA HIS A 15 -20.39 15.69 -14.94
C HIS A 15 -20.88 14.48 -14.15
N VAL A 16 -21.61 13.56 -14.80
CA VAL A 16 -22.05 12.30 -14.16
C VAL A 16 -20.85 11.43 -13.76
N ILE A 17 -19.85 11.29 -14.64
CA ILE A 17 -18.61 10.54 -14.32
C ILE A 17 -17.91 11.14 -13.11
N LYS A 18 -17.80 12.48 -13.06
CA LYS A 18 -17.19 13.18 -11.95
C LYS A 18 -17.94 12.90 -10.64
N ILE A 19 -19.26 13.04 -10.64
CA ILE A 19 -20.08 12.79 -9.44
C ILE A 19 -19.89 11.36 -8.93
N VAL A 20 -19.91 10.36 -9.82
CA VAL A 20 -19.70 8.97 -9.42
C VAL A 20 -18.29 8.75 -8.88
N ASN A 21 -17.27 9.36 -9.49
CA ASN A 21 -15.89 9.25 -9.02
C ASN A 21 -15.69 9.90 -7.65
N ASP A 22 -16.25 11.09 -7.45
CA ASP A 22 -16.19 11.84 -6.20
C ASP A 22 -16.86 11.02 -5.08
N GLU A 23 -18.05 10.47 -5.32
CA GLU A 23 -18.79 9.66 -4.35
C GLU A 23 -18.05 8.35 -4.00
N LEU A 24 -17.50 7.66 -5.00
CA LEU A 24 -16.69 6.46 -4.76
C LEU A 24 -15.41 6.78 -3.97
N THR A 25 -14.80 7.94 -4.22
CA THR A 25 -13.59 8.37 -3.51
C THR A 25 -13.91 8.68 -2.06
N GLU A 26 -15.02 9.37 -1.80
CA GLU A 26 -15.49 9.67 -0.45
C GLU A 26 -15.85 8.39 0.31
N LEU A 27 -16.61 7.48 -0.32
CA LEU A 27 -16.98 6.18 0.25
C LEU A 27 -15.76 5.33 0.65
N LEU A 28 -14.67 5.40 -0.13
CA LEU A 28 -13.43 4.66 0.14
C LEU A 28 -12.51 5.35 1.17
N GLY A 29 -12.91 6.51 1.71
CA GLY A 29 -12.26 7.18 2.83
C GLY A 29 -11.71 8.57 2.55
N GLY A 30 -11.80 9.07 1.30
CA GLY A 30 -11.54 10.46 0.89
C GLY A 30 -10.13 11.02 1.11
N THR A 31 -9.30 10.36 1.92
CA THR A 31 -8.00 10.84 2.37
C THR A 31 -6.98 9.71 2.38
N GLN A 32 -5.74 10.03 2.01
CA GLN A 32 -4.65 9.06 1.99
C GLN A 32 -3.97 9.00 3.36
N SER A 33 -4.09 7.87 4.04
CA SER A 33 -3.33 7.59 5.26
C SER A 33 -1.92 7.10 4.93
N ARG A 34 -0.91 7.63 5.62
CA ARG A 34 0.47 7.12 5.56
C ARG A 34 0.71 6.08 6.65
N ILE A 35 1.69 5.21 6.43
CA ILE A 35 2.16 4.29 7.47
C ILE A 35 2.79 5.12 8.60
N SER A 36 2.32 4.91 9.82
CA SER A 36 2.90 5.52 11.01
C SER A 36 4.27 4.91 11.29
N ILE A 37 5.30 5.75 11.33
CA ILE A 37 6.67 5.34 11.64
C ILE A 37 6.96 5.75 13.07
N SER A 38 7.44 4.81 13.89
CA SER A 38 7.82 5.07 15.27
C SER A 38 8.89 6.17 15.34
N SER A 39 8.77 7.06 16.31
CA SER A 39 9.78 8.09 16.60
C SER A 39 11.10 7.50 17.11
N ARG A 40 11.04 6.28 17.70
CA ARG A 40 12.20 5.51 18.16
C ARG A 40 12.24 4.18 17.40
N PRO A 41 13.26 3.94 16.55
CA PRO A 41 13.41 2.68 15.86
C PRO A 41 13.56 1.48 16.83
N PRO A 42 13.11 0.27 16.45
CA PRO A 42 12.48 -0.07 15.17
C PRO A 42 10.96 0.19 15.13
N THR A 43 10.42 0.42 13.93
CA THR A 43 8.97 0.32 13.67
C THR A 43 8.64 -1.13 13.35
N VAL A 44 7.77 -1.77 14.14
CA VAL A 44 7.34 -3.15 13.93
C VAL A 44 5.99 -3.16 13.21
N ILE A 45 5.90 -3.87 12.09
CA ILE A 45 4.68 -4.00 11.29
C ILE A 45 4.34 -5.49 11.18
N MET A 46 3.18 -5.88 11.71
CA MET A 46 2.67 -7.26 11.61
C MET A 46 1.60 -7.35 10.53
N LEU A 47 1.78 -8.29 9.59
CA LEU A 47 0.79 -8.54 8.54
C LEU A 47 -0.16 -9.64 8.99
N VAL A 48 -1.42 -9.28 9.18
CA VAL A 48 -2.52 -10.18 9.55
C VAL A 48 -3.58 -10.22 8.46
N GLY A 49 -4.36 -11.30 8.43
CA GLY A 49 -5.43 -11.47 7.44
C GLY A 49 -5.70 -12.93 7.12
N LEU A 50 -6.73 -13.17 6.31
CA LEU A 50 -7.19 -14.50 5.95
C LEU A 50 -6.13 -15.31 5.18
N GLN A 51 -6.28 -16.63 5.17
CA GLN A 51 -5.46 -17.52 4.36
C GLN A 51 -5.65 -17.19 2.88
N GLY A 52 -4.56 -17.18 2.11
CA GLY A 52 -4.59 -16.80 0.69
C GLY A 52 -4.67 -15.29 0.41
N ALA A 53 -4.82 -14.41 1.41
CA ALA A 53 -4.91 -12.95 1.21
C ALA A 53 -3.61 -12.25 0.75
N GLY A 54 -2.57 -13.00 0.39
CA GLY A 54 -1.33 -12.45 -0.16
C GLY A 54 -0.34 -11.86 0.86
N LYS A 55 -0.50 -12.12 2.18
CA LYS A 55 0.34 -11.56 3.26
C LYS A 55 1.86 -11.63 2.99
N THR A 56 2.39 -12.80 2.63
CA THR A 56 3.83 -12.99 2.35
C THR A 56 4.31 -12.15 1.17
N THR A 57 3.54 -12.11 0.09
CA THR A 57 3.84 -11.27 -1.08
C THR A 57 3.75 -9.78 -0.74
N THR A 58 2.76 -9.40 0.07
CA THR A 58 2.59 -8.03 0.56
C THR A 58 3.77 -7.61 1.44
N ALA A 59 4.35 -8.52 2.23
CA ALA A 59 5.56 -8.25 3.02
C ALA A 59 6.72 -7.78 2.12
N GLY A 60 7.03 -8.53 1.07
CA GLY A 60 8.08 -8.15 0.12
C GLY A 60 7.79 -6.84 -0.62
N LYS A 61 6.53 -6.65 -1.09
CA LYS A 61 6.12 -5.40 -1.76
C LYS A 61 6.24 -4.19 -0.84
N LEU A 62 5.78 -4.31 0.40
CA LEU A 62 5.84 -3.25 1.41
C LEU A 62 7.30 -2.94 1.78
N ALA A 63 8.13 -3.96 1.99
CA ALA A 63 9.54 -3.77 2.28
C ALA A 63 10.24 -3.03 1.13
N ASN A 64 9.99 -3.42 -0.13
CA ASN A 64 10.54 -2.72 -1.29
C ASN A 64 10.06 -1.26 -1.38
N LEU A 65 8.78 -0.99 -1.09
CA LEU A 65 8.25 0.38 -1.03
C LEU A 65 8.97 1.21 0.05
N LEU A 66 9.14 0.67 1.26
CA LEU A 66 9.83 1.35 2.36
C LEU A 66 11.31 1.59 2.04
N ARG A 67 11.98 0.64 1.39
CA ARG A 67 13.36 0.80 0.91
C ARG A 67 13.47 1.97 -0.08
N LYS A 68 12.55 2.08 -1.05
CA LYS A 68 12.48 3.23 -1.98
C LYS A 68 12.24 4.56 -1.28
N GLN A 69 11.71 4.55 -0.06
CA GLN A 69 11.55 5.72 0.81
C GLN A 69 12.73 5.91 1.79
N ASN A 70 13.91 5.37 1.46
CA ASN A 70 15.14 5.46 2.26
C ASN A 70 15.01 4.86 3.68
N LYS A 71 14.16 3.85 3.87
CA LYS A 71 14.12 3.04 5.10
C LYS A 71 14.94 1.77 4.93
N LYS A 72 15.29 1.13 6.06
CA LYS A 72 16.02 -0.13 6.11
C LYS A 72 15.10 -1.23 6.64
N PRO A 73 14.26 -1.85 5.78
CA PRO A 73 13.34 -2.90 6.20
C PRO A 73 14.09 -4.20 6.52
N LEU A 74 13.49 -5.01 7.38
CA LEU A 74 13.90 -6.38 7.71
C LEU A 74 12.64 -7.26 7.62
N LEU A 75 12.73 -8.37 6.90
CA LEU A 75 11.65 -9.35 6.77
C LEU A 75 11.80 -10.45 7.82
N VAL A 76 10.70 -10.75 8.52
CA VAL A 76 10.67 -11.82 9.54
C VAL A 76 9.58 -12.81 9.19
N ALA A 77 9.95 -14.09 9.05
CA ALA A 77 9.00 -15.16 8.77
C ALA A 77 8.31 -15.60 10.06
N ALA A 78 7.06 -15.16 10.26
CA ALA A 78 6.24 -15.54 11.42
C ALA A 78 5.24 -16.68 11.12
N ASP A 79 5.11 -17.12 9.85
CA ASP A 79 4.22 -18.21 9.43
C ASP A 79 5.00 -19.53 9.41
N ILE A 80 5.01 -20.23 10.55
CA ILE A 80 5.70 -21.52 10.72
C ILE A 80 4.86 -22.73 10.30
N TYR A 81 3.56 -22.53 10.05
CA TYR A 81 2.62 -23.63 9.81
C TYR A 81 2.41 -23.89 8.33
N ARG A 82 2.40 -22.84 7.49
CA ARG A 82 2.18 -23.02 6.06
C ARG A 82 3.45 -23.54 5.38
N PRO A 83 3.40 -24.66 4.65
CA PRO A 83 4.55 -25.19 3.93
C PRO A 83 5.21 -24.14 3.03
N ALA A 84 6.53 -24.14 3.03
CA ALA A 84 7.38 -23.24 2.23
C ALA A 84 7.18 -21.73 2.45
N ALA A 85 6.36 -21.27 3.42
CA ALA A 85 6.15 -19.83 3.65
C ALA A 85 7.44 -19.11 4.03
N ILE A 86 8.27 -19.74 4.86
CA ILE A 86 9.60 -19.25 5.24
C ILE A 86 10.50 -19.14 3.99
N LYS A 87 10.59 -20.22 3.19
CA LYS A 87 11.43 -20.22 1.98
C LYS A 87 10.95 -19.21 0.94
N GLN A 88 9.64 -19.07 0.77
CA GLN A 88 9.06 -18.06 -0.11
C GLN A 88 9.48 -16.65 0.33
N LEU A 89 9.43 -16.35 1.62
CA LEU A 89 9.85 -15.04 2.13
C LEU A 89 11.35 -14.81 1.94
N GLN A 90 12.18 -15.84 2.17
CA GLN A 90 13.63 -15.78 1.90
C GLN A 90 13.93 -15.46 0.43
N VAL A 91 13.29 -16.16 -0.51
CA VAL A 91 13.46 -15.90 -1.96
C VAL A 91 13.05 -14.47 -2.31
N LEU A 92 11.96 -13.96 -1.73
CA LEU A 92 11.55 -12.57 -1.92
C LEU A 92 12.56 -11.57 -1.34
N GLY A 93 13.12 -11.85 -0.16
CA GLY A 93 14.17 -11.04 0.46
C GLY A 93 15.43 -11.00 -0.39
N GLU A 94 15.92 -12.16 -0.83
CA GLU A 94 17.09 -12.31 -1.71
C GLU A 94 16.90 -11.55 -3.04
N GLN A 95 15.76 -11.72 -3.72
CA GLN A 95 15.46 -11.03 -4.97
C GLN A 95 15.41 -9.51 -4.82
N LEU A 96 14.98 -9.05 -3.65
CA LEU A 96 14.85 -7.63 -3.36
C LEU A 96 16.08 -7.05 -2.67
N ASP A 97 17.11 -7.83 -2.36
CA ASP A 97 18.24 -7.41 -1.52
C ASP A 97 17.76 -6.78 -0.20
N ILE A 98 16.90 -7.51 0.51
CA ILE A 98 16.33 -7.16 1.81
C ILE A 98 16.57 -8.33 2.76
N PRO A 99 17.19 -8.08 3.93
CA PRO A 99 17.44 -9.12 4.92
C PRO A 99 16.13 -9.67 5.52
#